data_AF-F2UT30-F1
#
_entry.id   AF-F2UT30-F1
#
_cell.length_a   1.000
_cell.length_b   1.000
_cell.length_c   1.000
_cell.angle_alpha   90.00
_cell.angle_beta   90.00
_cell.angle_gamma   90.00
#
_symmetry.space_group_name_H-M   'P 1'
#
loop_
_entity.id
_entity.type
_entity.pdbx_description
1 polymer ?
#
loop_
_entity_poly.entity_id
_entity_poly.type
_entity_poly.pdbx_seq_one_letter_code
_entity_poly.pdbx_strand_id
1 'polypeptide(L)'
;MSGTVEEVRAAADRVLRDHLLGSKLYDTLTLDQFKALFPQKYRSSPLVDDIYDLLLQRRDEVRQVVEANIQGFVDNINLSRQVPNLTLADAIALLKSINEKHQLELAHERARLQELEKRLSQQLAWMDGPHAKALAQLSRAVDLDAAKDVHRTLVGLLESS
;
A
#
# COMPACT_ATOMS: atom_id res chain seq x y z
N MET A 1 30.71 -10.23 28.72
CA MET A 1 29.76 -9.27 29.29
C MET A 1 28.42 -9.53 28.61
N SER A 2 27.60 -10.40 29.17
CA SER A 2 26.31 -10.77 28.59
C SER A 2 25.25 -9.82 29.15
N GLY A 3 24.89 -8.80 28.37
CA GLY A 3 23.78 -7.91 28.73
C GLY A 3 22.50 -8.72 28.89
N THR A 4 21.66 -8.34 29.85
CA THR A 4 20.37 -8.99 30.07
C THR A 4 19.47 -8.80 28.85
N VAL A 5 18.49 -9.68 28.67
CA VAL A 5 17.57 -9.61 27.55
C VAL A 5 16.78 -8.30 27.55
N GLU A 6 16.47 -7.76 28.74
CA GLU A 6 15.91 -6.41 28.88
C GLU A 6 16.86 -5.30 28.38
N GLU A 7 18.16 -5.38 28.67
CA GLU A 7 19.13 -4.39 28.19
C GLU A 7 19.26 -4.40 26.66
N VAL A 8 19.21 -5.58 26.04
CA VAL A 8 19.23 -5.73 24.58
C VAL A 8 17.95 -5.18 23.94
N ARG A 9 16.79 -5.42 24.54
CA ARG A 9 15.50 -4.86 24.09
C ARG A 9 15.49 -3.34 24.18
N ALA A 10 15.92 -2.79 25.31
CA ALA A 10 15.99 -1.34 25.52
C ALA A 10 16.98 -0.66 24.55
N ALA A 11 18.13 -1.31 24.29
CA ALA A 11 19.10 -0.80 23.33
C ALA A 11 18.57 -0.87 21.88
N ALA A 12 17.90 -1.97 21.51
CA ALA A 12 17.29 -2.13 20.18
C ALA A 12 16.17 -1.12 19.92
N ASP A 13 15.27 -0.93 20.89
CA ASP A 13 14.19 0.06 20.80
C ASP A 13 14.78 1.47 20.59
N ARG A 14 15.76 1.87 21.42
CA ARG A 14 16.40 3.18 21.31
C ARG A 14 17.05 3.39 19.93
N VAL A 15 17.85 2.43 19.46
CA VAL A 15 18.56 2.55 18.18
C VAL A 15 17.58 2.58 17.00
N LEU A 16 16.54 1.75 17.02
CA LEU A 16 15.55 1.70 15.95
C LEU A 16 14.71 2.97 15.90
N ARG A 17 14.30 3.51 17.05
CA ARG A 17 13.60 4.80 17.12
C ARG A 17 14.50 5.94 16.65
N ASP A 18 15.74 6.01 17.13
CA ASP A 18 16.69 7.05 16.69
C ASP A 18 17.00 6.97 15.18
N HIS A 19 17.04 5.78 14.60
CA HIS A 19 17.40 5.60 13.19
C HIS A 19 16.20 5.76 12.24
N LEU A 20 15.07 5.14 12.57
CA LEU A 20 13.88 5.10 11.70
C LEU A 20 12.96 6.29 11.96
N LEU A 21 12.76 6.64 13.23
CA LEU A 21 11.96 7.79 13.66
C LEU A 21 12.83 9.01 13.95
N GLY A 22 14.13 9.00 13.66
CA GLY A 22 14.99 10.16 13.77
C GLY A 22 14.75 11.22 12.70
N SER A 23 15.76 12.08 12.49
CA SER A 23 15.73 13.33 11.70
C SER A 23 14.84 13.32 10.45
N LYS A 24 14.79 12.23 9.69
CA LYS A 24 14.00 12.14 8.45
C LYS A 24 12.47 12.09 8.61
N LEU A 25 11.94 11.58 9.74
CA LEU A 25 10.49 11.54 10.02
C LEU A 25 10.00 12.70 10.90
N TYR A 26 10.93 13.39 11.57
CA TYR A 26 10.64 14.55 12.44
C TYR A 26 11.02 15.90 11.87
N ASP A 27 11.80 15.97 10.78
CA ASP A 27 12.03 17.20 10.03
C ASP A 27 10.68 17.69 9.48
N THR A 28 10.04 18.51 10.29
CA THR A 28 8.75 19.13 9.99
C THR A 28 9.10 20.47 9.39
N LEU A 29 8.97 20.58 8.07
CA LEU A 29 8.91 21.89 7.46
C LEU A 29 7.73 22.62 8.11
N THR A 30 8.00 23.78 8.68
CA THR A 30 6.92 24.68 9.11
C THR A 30 6.08 25.07 7.90
N LEU A 31 4.82 25.42 8.11
CA LEU A 31 3.94 25.86 7.01
C LEU A 31 4.58 26.97 6.17
N ASP A 32 5.30 27.90 6.81
CA ASP A 32 6.00 28.99 6.13
C ASP A 32 7.16 28.49 5.26
N GLN A 33 7.96 27.53 5.75
CA GLN A 33 9.02 26.89 4.97
C GLN A 33 8.44 26.07 3.82
N PHE A 34 7.31 25.41 4.04
CA PHE A 34 6.61 24.66 3.00
C PHE A 34 6.06 25.59 1.91
N LYS A 35 5.40 26.70 2.29
CA LYS A 35 4.95 27.76 1.38
C LYS A 35 6.11 28.37 0.60
N ALA A 36 7.30 28.51 1.21
CA ALA A 36 8.46 29.06 0.52
C ALA A 36 8.91 28.22 -0.70
N LEU A 37 8.59 26.91 -0.72
CA LEU A 37 8.86 26.01 -1.85
C LEU A 37 7.99 26.29 -3.09
N PHE A 38 6.86 26.97 -2.91
CA PHE A 38 5.96 27.32 -4.01
C PHE A 38 6.30 28.69 -4.61
N PRO A 39 6.07 28.88 -5.93
CA PRO A 39 6.19 30.18 -6.56
C PRO A 39 5.29 31.21 -5.87
N GLN A 40 5.74 32.47 -5.79
CA GLN A 40 5.10 33.53 -5.01
C GLN A 40 3.59 33.70 -5.29
N LYS A 41 3.17 33.45 -6.53
CA LYS A 41 1.77 33.53 -6.96
C LYS A 41 0.83 32.51 -6.30
N TYR A 42 1.37 31.39 -5.80
CA TYR A 42 0.60 30.29 -5.24
C TYR A 42 0.74 30.15 -3.72
N ARG A 43 1.64 30.90 -3.07
CA ARG A 43 1.92 30.76 -1.62
C ARG A 43 0.73 31.05 -0.72
N SER A 44 -0.15 31.93 -1.17
CA SER A 44 -1.39 32.32 -0.49
C SER A 44 -2.61 31.55 -1.00
N SER A 45 -2.41 30.52 -1.83
CA SER A 45 -3.50 29.66 -2.27
C SER A 45 -3.91 28.74 -1.13
N PRO A 46 -5.22 28.61 -0.82
CA PRO A 46 -5.70 27.68 0.20
C PRO A 46 -5.35 26.22 -0.13
N LEU A 47 -5.17 25.89 -1.41
CA LEU A 47 -4.70 24.57 -1.83
C LEU A 47 -3.32 24.21 -1.28
N VAL A 48 -2.44 25.20 -1.03
CA VAL A 48 -1.12 24.93 -0.44
C VAL A 48 -1.25 24.56 1.04
N ASP A 49 -2.23 25.14 1.74
CA ASP A 49 -2.56 24.77 3.11
C ASP A 49 -3.15 23.35 3.15
N ASP A 50 -4.09 23.04 2.27
CA ASP A 50 -4.68 21.68 2.17
C ASP A 50 -3.62 20.60 1.89
N ILE A 51 -2.66 20.89 0.99
CA ILE A 51 -1.56 19.96 0.67
C ILE A 51 -0.63 19.80 1.88
N TYR A 52 -0.39 20.86 2.64
CA TYR A 52 0.42 20.79 3.85
C TYR A 52 -0.23 19.90 4.91
N ASP A 53 -1.54 20.09 5.14
CA ASP A 53 -2.30 19.29 6.11
C ASP A 53 -2.34 17.81 5.70
N LEU A 54 -2.55 17.52 4.41
CA LEU A 54 -2.51 16.16 3.88
C LEU A 54 -1.12 15.51 4.08
N LEU A 55 -0.05 16.28 3.89
CA LEU A 55 1.32 15.80 4.07
C LEU A 55 1.61 15.50 5.55
N LEU A 56 1.17 16.37 6.46
CA LEU A 56 1.28 16.14 7.91
C LEU A 56 0.52 14.87 8.31
N GLN A 57 -0.72 14.73 7.86
CA GLN A 57 -1.55 13.56 8.16
C GLN A 57 -0.89 12.26 7.67
N ARG A 58 -0.44 12.22 6.41
CA ARG A 58 0.25 11.05 5.85
C ARG A 58 1.53 10.71 6.61
N ARG A 59 2.26 11.73 7.06
CA ARG A 59 3.48 11.50 7.84
C ARG A 59 3.17 10.92 9.21
N ASP A 60 2.12 11.38 9.87
CA ASP A 60 1.69 10.86 11.16
C ASP A 60 1.19 9.40 11.04
N GLU A 61 0.47 9.06 9.96
CA GLU A 61 0.12 7.67 9.65
C GLU A 61 1.36 6.79 9.51
N VAL A 62 2.36 7.24 8.73
CA VAL A 62 3.63 6.51 8.55
C VAL A 62 4.37 6.38 9.89
N ARG A 63 4.38 7.41 10.73
CA ARG A 63 4.99 7.36 12.07
C ARG A 63 4.35 6.27 12.92
N GLN A 64 3.02 6.22 12.96
CA GLN A 64 2.28 5.20 13.73
C GLN A 64 2.60 3.77 13.25
N VAL A 65 2.67 3.57 11.93
CA VAL A 65 3.03 2.27 11.36
C VAL A 65 4.46 1.87 11.72
N VAL A 66 5.41 2.80 11.62
CA VAL A 66 6.82 2.53 11.97
C VAL A 66 6.96 2.25 13.47
N GLU A 67 6.29 3.00 14.33
CA GLU A 67 6.26 2.74 15.79
C GLU A 67 5.69 1.36 16.12
N ALA A 68 4.58 0.98 15.49
CA ALA A 68 3.98 -0.34 15.66
C ALA A 68 4.94 -1.47 15.22
N ASN A 69 5.66 -1.26 14.12
CA ASN A 69 6.64 -2.23 13.62
C ASN A 69 7.86 -2.35 14.53
N ILE A 70 8.38 -1.23 15.06
CA ILE A 70 9.48 -1.24 16.03
C ILE A 70 9.05 -1.98 17.29
N GLN A 71 7.86 -1.67 17.81
CA GLN A 71 7.32 -2.33 18.99
C GLN A 71 7.16 -3.84 18.76
N GLY A 72 6.55 -4.23 17.63
CA GLY A 72 6.44 -5.63 17.25
C GLY A 72 7.79 -6.33 17.10
N PHE A 73 8.81 -5.66 16.58
CA PHE A 73 10.16 -6.20 16.53
C PHE A 73 10.75 -6.41 17.93
N VAL A 74 10.70 -5.40 18.80
CA VAL A 74 11.23 -5.43 20.16
C VAL A 74 10.55 -6.51 21.02
N ASP A 75 9.24 -6.64 20.90
CA ASP A 75 8.45 -7.66 21.62
C ASP A 75 8.84 -9.07 21.15
N ASN A 76 9.15 -9.23 19.87
CA ASN A 76 9.59 -10.49 19.27
C ASN A 76 11.07 -10.84 19.52
N ILE A 77 11.87 -9.95 20.12
CA ILE A 77 13.28 -10.26 20.50
C ILE A 77 13.36 -11.47 21.47
N ASN A 78 12.27 -11.84 22.16
CA ASN A 78 12.22 -13.05 23.00
C ASN A 78 11.81 -14.33 22.26
N LEU A 79 11.32 -14.26 21.02
CA LEU A 79 10.91 -15.45 20.27
C LEU A 79 12.07 -16.17 19.58
N SER A 80 13.30 -15.70 19.75
CA SER A 80 14.51 -16.42 19.35
C SER A 80 15.37 -16.78 20.56
N ARG A 81 14.90 -17.74 21.38
CA ARG A 81 15.81 -18.63 22.12
C ARG A 81 15.16 -19.95 22.52
N GLN A 82 14.62 -20.64 21.51
CA GLN A 82 14.80 -22.07 21.32
C GLN A 82 14.57 -22.33 19.84
N VAL A 83 15.58 -22.03 19.02
CA VAL A 83 15.78 -22.84 17.83
C VAL A 83 16.27 -24.17 18.40
N PRO A 84 15.45 -25.24 18.48
CA PRO A 84 16.03 -26.55 18.78
C PRO A 84 17.12 -26.75 17.74
N ASN A 85 18.32 -27.20 18.13
CA ASN A 85 19.44 -27.43 17.22
C ASN A 85 18.95 -28.08 15.92
N LEU A 86 18.61 -27.26 14.93
CA LEU A 86 17.97 -27.70 13.70
C LEU A 86 19.13 -28.27 12.92
N THR A 87 19.17 -29.59 12.86
CA THR A 87 20.19 -30.24 12.08
C THR A 87 20.04 -29.79 10.64
N LEU A 88 21.11 -29.84 9.85
CA LEU A 88 21.04 -29.51 8.42
C LEU A 88 19.94 -30.31 7.72
N ALA A 89 19.65 -31.53 8.18
CA ALA A 89 18.57 -32.37 7.69
C ALA A 89 17.17 -31.78 7.98
N ASP A 90 16.95 -31.25 9.19
CA ASP A 90 15.68 -30.63 9.57
C ASP A 90 15.44 -29.32 8.81
N ALA A 91 16.50 -28.53 8.59
CA ALA A 91 16.43 -27.31 7.78
C ALA A 91 16.10 -27.60 6.30
N ILE A 92 16.70 -28.66 5.73
CA ILE A 92 16.38 -29.13 4.38
C ILE A 92 14.93 -29.63 4.29
N ALA A 93 14.45 -30.36 5.30
CA ALA A 93 13.07 -30.84 5.34
C ALA A 93 12.05 -29.69 5.40
N LEU A 94 12.32 -28.66 6.21
CA LEU A 94 11.49 -27.44 6.29
C LEU A 94 11.49 -26.66 4.97
N LEU A 95 12.66 -26.46 4.35
CA LEU A 95 12.74 -25.79 3.05
C LEU A 95 11.95 -26.53 1.98
N LYS A 96 11.97 -27.86 2.02
CA LYS A 96 11.18 -28.70 1.11
C LYS A 96 9.68 -28.52 1.37
N SER A 97 9.23 -28.54 2.62
CA SER A 97 7.80 -28.37 2.95
C SER A 97 7.29 -26.96 2.61
N ILE A 98 8.12 -25.93 2.81
CA ILE A 98 7.79 -24.55 2.43
C ILE A 98 7.66 -24.43 0.92
N ASN A 99 8.59 -25.00 0.17
CA ASN A 99 8.54 -25.01 -1.29
C ASN A 99 7.29 -25.76 -1.81
N GLU A 100 6.98 -26.92 -1.23
CA GLU A 100 5.77 -27.69 -1.56
C GLU A 100 4.48 -26.89 -1.29
N LYS A 101 4.40 -26.21 -0.15
CA LYS A 101 3.27 -25.32 0.18
C LYS A 101 3.15 -24.18 -0.83
N HIS A 102 4.25 -23.55 -1.19
CA HIS A 102 4.25 -22.45 -2.15
C HIS A 102 3.81 -22.90 -3.56
N GLN A 103 4.21 -24.09 -3.99
CA GLN A 103 3.76 -24.68 -5.25
C GLN A 103 2.25 -24.97 -5.24
N LEU A 104 1.70 -25.43 -4.10
CA LEU A 104 0.26 -25.67 -3.94
C LEU A 104 -0.56 -24.36 -3.96
N GLU A 105 -0.04 -23.29 -3.34
CA GLU A 105 -0.66 -21.97 -3.37
C GLU A 105 -0.68 -21.40 -4.79
N LEU A 106 0.45 -21.46 -5.51
CA LEU A 106 0.54 -21.06 -6.91
C LEU A 106 -0.39 -21.87 -7.82
N ALA A 107 -0.54 -23.17 -7.58
CA ALA A 107 -1.48 -24.00 -8.32
C ALA A 107 -2.95 -23.60 -8.06
N HIS A 108 -3.30 -23.28 -6.82
CA HIS A 108 -4.64 -22.78 -6.46
C HIS A 108 -4.94 -21.43 -7.11
N GLU A 109 -3.99 -20.50 -7.10
CA GLU A 109 -4.16 -19.20 -7.74
C GLU A 109 -4.37 -19.35 -9.25
N ARG A 110 -3.58 -20.21 -9.92
CA ARG A 110 -3.76 -20.51 -11.34
C ARG A 110 -5.13 -21.09 -11.66
N ALA A 111 -5.61 -22.05 -10.86
CA ALA A 111 -6.93 -22.64 -11.04
C ALA A 111 -8.05 -21.59 -10.86
N ARG A 112 -7.90 -20.68 -9.89
CA ARG A 112 -8.85 -19.60 -9.65
C ARG A 112 -8.88 -18.60 -10.82
N LEU A 113 -7.72 -18.26 -11.37
CA LEU A 113 -7.62 -17.37 -12.54
C LEU A 113 -8.27 -18.00 -13.78
N GLN A 114 -8.04 -19.30 -14.03
CA GLN A 114 -8.69 -20.00 -15.15
C GLN A 114 -10.21 -20.06 -15.02
N GLU A 115 -10.73 -20.26 -13.81
CA GLU A 115 -12.18 -20.23 -13.57
C GLU A 115 -12.76 -18.83 -13.77
N LEU A 116 -12.04 -17.78 -13.35
CA LEU A 116 -12.43 -16.39 -13.61
C LEU A 116 -12.42 -16.07 -15.10
N GLU A 117 -11.38 -16.46 -15.85
CA GLU A 117 -11.30 -16.28 -17.29
C GLU A 117 -12.42 -17.02 -18.02
N LYS A 118 -12.77 -18.23 -17.59
CA LYS A 118 -13.88 -19.00 -18.14
C LYS A 118 -15.21 -18.29 -17.91
N ARG A 119 -15.44 -17.77 -16.69
CA ARG A 119 -16.64 -16.97 -16.38
C ARG A 119 -16.69 -15.68 -17.17
N LEU A 120 -15.57 -14.97 -17.30
CA LEU A 120 -15.47 -13.75 -18.11
C LEU A 120 -15.75 -14.05 -19.57
N SER A 121 -15.15 -15.11 -20.12
CA SER A 121 -15.42 -15.57 -21.50
C SER A 121 -16.88 -15.94 -21.71
N GLN A 122 -17.52 -16.63 -20.76
CA GLN A 122 -18.94 -16.95 -20.82
C GLN A 122 -19.83 -15.70 -20.70
N GLN A 123 -19.45 -14.75 -19.86
CA GLN A 123 -20.11 -13.45 -19.72
C GLN A 123 -19.81 -12.50 -20.88
N LEU A 124 -18.82 -12.76 -21.71
CA LEU A 124 -18.51 -11.98 -22.91
C LEU A 124 -18.93 -12.70 -24.19
N ALA A 125 -19.40 -13.94 -24.11
CA ALA A 125 -19.89 -14.69 -25.26
C ALA A 125 -21.12 -14.04 -25.95
N TRP A 126 -21.87 -13.18 -25.25
CA TRP A 126 -22.94 -12.36 -25.87
C TRP A 126 -22.41 -11.08 -26.53
N MET A 127 -21.16 -10.68 -26.25
CA MET A 127 -20.50 -9.55 -26.89
C MET A 127 -19.83 -9.93 -28.23
N ASP A 128 -19.51 -11.20 -28.46
CA ASP A 128 -18.90 -11.64 -29.72
C ASP A 128 -19.93 -11.63 -30.87
N GLY A 129 -20.04 -10.47 -31.51
CA GLY A 129 -20.97 -10.20 -32.59
C GLY A 129 -21.05 -8.72 -32.96
N PRO A 130 -22.02 -8.29 -33.78
CA PRO A 130 -22.18 -6.90 -34.25
C PRO A 130 -22.26 -5.86 -33.11
N HIS A 131 -22.60 -6.29 -31.89
CA HIS A 131 -22.63 -5.47 -30.68
C HIS A 131 -21.24 -5.06 -30.14
N ALA A 132 -20.20 -5.90 -30.25
CA ALA A 132 -18.83 -5.50 -29.88
C ALA A 132 -18.25 -4.44 -30.83
N LYS A 133 -18.59 -4.50 -32.13
CA LYS A 133 -18.23 -3.45 -33.09
C LYS A 133 -18.93 -2.13 -32.77
N ALA A 134 -20.21 -2.19 -32.39
CA ALA A 134 -20.96 -1.01 -31.97
C ALA A 134 -20.39 -0.39 -30.69
N LEU A 135 -19.99 -1.19 -29.70
CA LEU A 135 -19.36 -0.71 -28.46
C LEU A 135 -17.94 -0.16 -28.69
N ALA A 136 -17.14 -0.76 -29.56
CA ALA A 136 -15.83 -0.23 -29.93
C ALA A 136 -15.92 1.08 -30.74
N GLN A 137 -16.96 1.22 -31.57
CA GLN A 137 -17.26 2.48 -32.27
C GLN A 137 -17.80 3.54 -31.32
N LEU A 138 -18.67 3.19 -30.37
CA LEU A 138 -19.11 4.08 -29.29
C LEU A 138 -17.94 4.50 -28.40
N SER A 139 -17.04 3.59 -28.02
CA SER A 139 -15.83 3.91 -27.25
C SER A 139 -14.89 4.88 -27.97
N ARG A 140 -14.86 4.88 -29.32
CA ARG A 140 -14.10 5.85 -30.11
C ARG A 140 -14.85 7.16 -30.35
N ALA A 141 -16.18 7.14 -30.33
CA ALA A 141 -17.02 8.32 -30.52
C ALA A 141 -17.31 9.06 -29.21
N VAL A 142 -17.15 8.39 -28.07
CA VAL A 142 -17.23 8.99 -26.75
C VAL A 142 -15.90 9.68 -26.46
N ASP A 143 -15.86 10.98 -26.73
CA ASP A 143 -14.82 11.85 -26.22
C ASP A 143 -14.90 11.82 -24.68
N LEU A 144 -13.84 11.33 -24.03
CA LEU A 144 -13.80 11.07 -22.59
C LEU A 144 -14.05 12.36 -21.79
N ASP A 145 -13.73 13.51 -22.37
CA ASP A 145 -14.00 14.82 -21.77
C ASP A 145 -15.48 15.20 -21.88
N ALA A 146 -16.14 14.92 -23.01
CA ALA A 146 -17.59 15.13 -23.15
C ALA A 146 -18.40 14.21 -22.23
N ALA A 147 -17.96 12.96 -22.02
CA ALA A 147 -18.61 12.03 -21.10
C ALA A 147 -18.51 12.48 -19.63
N LYS A 148 -17.37 13.07 -19.24
CA LYS A 148 -17.18 13.65 -17.91
C LYS A 148 -18.07 14.88 -17.70
N ASP A 149 -18.20 15.74 -18.72
CA ASP A 149 -19.07 16.91 -18.65
C ASP A 149 -20.54 16.53 -18.56
N VAL A 150 -20.99 15.54 -19.33
CA VAL A 150 -22.37 15.03 -19.23
C VAL A 150 -22.63 14.38 -17.87
N HIS A 151 -21.68 13.59 -17.34
CA HIS A 151 -21.81 13.01 -16.01
C HIS A 151 -21.87 14.08 -14.90
N ARG A 152 -21.00 15.10 -14.97
CA ARG A 152 -20.98 16.21 -14.02
C ARG A 152 -22.27 17.05 -14.09
N THR A 153 -22.82 17.23 -15.29
CA THR A 153 -24.09 17.94 -15.50
C THR A 153 -25.29 17.13 -14.98
N LEU A 154 -25.31 15.81 -15.19
CA LEU A 154 -26.36 14.92 -14.68
C LEU A 154 -26.33 14.81 -13.15
N VAL A 155 -25.14 14.74 -12.56
CA VAL A 155 -24.98 14.76 -11.09
C VAL A 155 -25.44 16.10 -10.52
N GLY A 156 -25.07 17.22 -11.15
CA GLY A 156 -25.56 18.54 -10.73
C GLY A 156 -27.08 18.72 -10.86
N LEU A 157 -27.70 18.12 -11.88
CA LEU A 157 -29.16 18.14 -12.05
C LEU A 157 -29.88 17.29 -10.98
N LEU A 158 -29.32 16.14 -10.63
CA LEU A 158 -29.82 15.25 -9.57
C LEU A 158 -29.66 15.86 -8.17
N GLU A 159 -28.64 16.68 -7.93
CA GLU A 159 -28.43 17.40 -6.67
C GLU A 159 -29.27 18.70 -6.56
N SER A 160 -29.86 19.14 -7.68
CA SER A 160 -30.70 20.35 -7.76
C SER A 160 -32.21 20.08 -7.80
N SER A 161 -32.62 18.81 -7.76
CA SER A 161 -34.02 18.34 -7.61
C SER A 161 -34.26 17.84 -6.18
#